data_AF-A0A2K4I2A0-F1
#
_entry.id   AF-A0A2K4I2A0-F1
#
_cell.length_a   1.000
_cell.length_b   1.000
_cell.length_c   1.000
_cell.angle_alpha   90.00
_cell.angle_beta   90.00
_cell.angle_gamma   90.00
#
_symmetry.space_group_name_H-M   'P 1'
#
loop_
_entity.id
_entity.type
_entity.pdbx_description
1 polymer ?
#
loop_
_entity_poly.entity_id
_entity_poly.type
_entity_poly.pdbx_seq_one_letter_code
_entity_poly.pdbx_strand_id
1 'polypeptide(L)'
;MNTRLRPESAGTLDPAFADAGVLTFPLNGLPDLEAVAVLALPDKKTLVGFYPFELYGPATVARFHEDGTLDTQFGGGKGFIEIALENAIMAHVIGLSLLEDGAWLLRGTYEREDVGVEGIALVRCLSDGQQDQSFAEKGVRYLRFDQMDKPDSGTSTHLKSRSQRWKKAFSSQANAASSVSMAQQSDGKIVVVFYLYNYETEKWRGIVLRLNADGSSDKTFNDHGFALIEFGNSSNFALGVAIQSDGKILVCGRYNDDQPGLQGGYLTRFDAFGRIDSTFNGGEVFKLKTRWEELNAVSVRESDGLIVAAGAASPVGVVQGALVVLNANGHFNLVFNGGKPLYSPLLESGTHWKNCVAHTDGSIVVGGHGSGGLINGGDSCVVARYRADGSLDPAFNGTGFAVFADKEKTSYYKSMSVMEDGRIIACGFHELDPWVGPLIGGWVIRYLV
;
A
#
# COMPACT_ATOMS: atom_id res chain seq x y z
N MET A 1 43.04 -15.95 -11.54
CA MET A 1 42.59 -14.55 -11.37
C MET A 1 41.59 -14.55 -10.22
N ASN A 2 41.99 -14.06 -9.05
CA ASN A 2 41.09 -13.89 -7.91
C ASN A 2 40.19 -12.68 -8.17
N THR A 3 38.96 -12.93 -8.64
CA THR A 3 37.88 -11.96 -8.55
C THR A 3 37.57 -11.78 -7.06
N ARG A 4 38.07 -10.71 -6.46
CA ARG A 4 37.59 -10.26 -5.15
C ARG A 4 36.11 -9.92 -5.32
N LEU A 5 35.23 -10.81 -4.87
CA LEU A 5 33.84 -10.48 -4.59
C LEU A 5 33.86 -9.24 -3.69
N ARG A 6 33.17 -8.17 -4.11
CA ARG A 6 32.92 -7.04 -3.20
C ARG A 6 32.23 -7.60 -1.95
N PRO A 7 32.57 -7.15 -0.73
CA PRO A 7 31.81 -7.54 0.45
C PRO A 7 30.34 -7.21 0.21
N GLU A 8 29.48 -8.19 0.44
CA GLU A 8 28.03 -8.01 0.50
C GLU A 8 27.73 -6.94 1.55
N SER A 9 27.16 -5.82 1.12
CA SER A 9 26.91 -4.67 1.99
C SER A 9 25.44 -4.33 1.97
N ALA A 10 24.89 -3.93 3.12
CA ALA A 10 23.52 -3.42 3.22
C ALA A 10 23.19 -2.46 2.07
N GLY A 11 21.99 -2.55 1.51
CA GLY A 11 21.54 -1.74 0.38
C GLY A 11 22.06 -2.13 -1.00
N THR A 12 22.87 -3.18 -1.13
CA THR A 12 23.10 -3.83 -2.43
C THR A 12 22.06 -4.92 -2.70
N LEU A 13 21.83 -5.19 -3.98
CA LEU A 13 21.02 -6.33 -4.40
C LEU A 13 21.58 -7.65 -3.82
N ASP A 14 20.69 -8.52 -3.34
CA ASP A 14 21.03 -9.80 -2.73
C ASP A 14 21.42 -10.83 -3.81
N PRO A 15 22.71 -11.20 -3.93
CA PRO A 15 23.16 -12.10 -4.99
C PRO A 15 22.60 -13.53 -4.85
N ALA A 16 22.05 -13.91 -3.70
CA ALA A 16 21.43 -15.20 -3.47
C ALA A 16 19.95 -15.25 -3.91
N PHE A 17 19.39 -14.16 -4.42
CA PHE A 17 18.02 -14.09 -4.93
C PHE A 17 17.98 -14.03 -6.46
N ALA A 18 17.36 -15.03 -7.09
CA ALA A 18 17.16 -15.10 -8.52
C ALA A 18 18.44 -14.79 -9.32
N ASP A 19 18.38 -13.89 -10.31
CA ASP A 19 19.55 -13.44 -11.06
C ASP A 19 20.18 -12.21 -10.37
N ALA A 20 21.15 -12.46 -9.48
CA ALA A 20 21.92 -11.44 -8.78
C ALA A 20 21.08 -10.36 -8.07
N GLY A 21 19.96 -10.78 -7.47
CA GLY A 21 19.04 -9.94 -6.71
C GLY A 21 17.82 -9.46 -7.48
N VAL A 22 17.66 -9.89 -8.73
CA VAL A 22 16.54 -9.50 -9.60
C VAL A 22 15.84 -10.75 -10.14
N LEU A 23 14.56 -10.87 -9.84
CA LEU A 23 13.63 -11.81 -10.48
C LEU A 23 12.85 -11.05 -11.55
N THR A 24 12.84 -11.56 -12.78
CA THR A 24 12.19 -10.90 -13.93
C THR A 24 11.05 -11.75 -14.51
N PHE A 25 10.08 -11.06 -15.11
CA PHE A 25 8.95 -11.67 -15.81
C PHE A 25 8.93 -11.22 -17.28
N PRO A 26 8.41 -12.03 -18.22
CA PRO A 26 7.70 -13.31 -18.01
C PRO A 26 8.61 -14.45 -17.53
N LEU A 27 8.07 -15.32 -16.69
CA LEU A 27 8.70 -16.57 -16.27
C LEU A 27 7.99 -17.74 -16.95
N ASN A 28 8.74 -18.74 -17.43
CA ASN A 28 8.14 -19.90 -18.09
C ASN A 28 7.15 -20.61 -17.15
N GLY A 29 5.90 -20.77 -17.60
CA GLY A 29 4.82 -21.38 -16.83
C GLY A 29 4.00 -20.43 -15.95
N LEU A 30 4.38 -19.15 -15.82
CA LEU A 30 3.54 -18.11 -15.20
C LEU A 30 2.80 -17.31 -16.29
N PRO A 31 1.47 -17.10 -16.13
CA PRO A 31 0.64 -16.48 -17.17
C PRO A 31 0.82 -14.96 -17.27
N ASP A 32 1.07 -14.30 -16.14
CA ASP A 32 1.11 -12.84 -16.07
C ASP A 32 2.54 -12.29 -15.92
N LEU A 33 2.71 -11.03 -16.31
CA LEU A 33 4.01 -10.37 -16.29
C LEU A 33 4.08 -9.11 -15.44
N GLU A 34 2.97 -8.44 -15.11
CA GLU A 34 3.00 -7.18 -14.35
C GLU A 34 2.96 -7.44 -12.84
N ALA A 35 4.10 -7.38 -12.16
CA ALA A 35 4.15 -7.52 -10.71
C ALA A 35 3.66 -6.25 -10.01
N VAL A 36 2.54 -6.34 -9.28
CA VAL A 36 1.87 -5.20 -8.64
C VAL A 36 1.80 -5.27 -7.12
N ALA A 37 2.03 -6.45 -6.54
CA ALA A 37 2.09 -6.63 -5.09
C ALA A 37 3.18 -7.65 -4.73
N VAL A 38 3.85 -7.40 -3.59
CA VAL A 38 4.82 -8.32 -3.01
C VAL A 38 4.56 -8.46 -1.51
N LEU A 39 4.67 -9.67 -0.98
CA LEU A 39 4.51 -9.96 0.44
C LEU A 39 5.58 -10.96 0.89
N ALA A 40 6.38 -10.56 1.89
CA ALA A 40 7.30 -11.46 2.58
C ALA A 40 6.52 -12.39 3.53
N LEU A 41 6.84 -13.68 3.51
CA LEU A 41 6.26 -14.68 4.40
C LEU A 41 7.24 -15.05 5.53
N PRO A 42 6.75 -15.57 6.68
CA PRO A 42 7.61 -15.94 7.82
C PRO A 42 8.63 -17.05 7.50
N ASP A 43 8.37 -17.89 6.50
CA ASP A 43 9.29 -18.95 6.05
C ASP A 43 10.31 -18.46 5.01
N LYS A 44 10.53 -17.14 4.93
CA LYS A 44 11.39 -16.44 3.96
C LYS A 44 10.99 -16.61 2.49
N LYS A 45 9.83 -17.19 2.22
CA LYS A 45 9.24 -17.19 0.89
C LYS A 45 8.60 -15.84 0.59
N THR A 46 8.29 -15.64 -0.68
CA THR A 46 7.69 -14.41 -1.18
C THR A 46 6.44 -14.73 -1.99
N LEU A 47 5.33 -14.03 -1.74
CA LEU A 47 4.21 -13.98 -2.66
C LEU A 47 4.34 -12.76 -3.58
N VAL A 48 4.01 -12.97 -4.86
CA VAL A 48 3.93 -11.92 -5.87
C VAL A 48 2.54 -11.95 -6.49
N GLY A 49 1.82 -10.84 -6.40
CA GLY A 49 0.54 -10.63 -7.05
C GLY A 49 0.72 -9.90 -8.38
N PHE A 50 0.02 -10.37 -9.40
CA PHE A 50 0.13 -9.86 -10.76
C PHE A 50 -1.14 -9.14 -11.22
N TYR A 51 -0.97 -8.18 -12.13
CA TYR A 51 -2.09 -7.64 -12.88
C TYR A 51 -2.56 -8.67 -13.93
N PRO A 52 -3.87 -8.92 -14.08
CA PRO A 52 -4.37 -9.88 -15.07
C PRO A 52 -3.99 -9.44 -16.49
N PHE A 53 -3.27 -10.28 -17.22
CA PHE A 53 -2.82 -9.97 -18.58
C PHE A 53 -3.95 -9.99 -19.60
N GLU A 54 -4.88 -10.95 -19.48
CA GLU A 54 -6.10 -10.92 -20.28
C GLU A 54 -7.01 -9.84 -19.69
N LEU A 55 -7.47 -8.89 -20.53
CA LEU A 55 -8.59 -8.03 -20.17
C LEU A 55 -9.69 -8.98 -19.67
N TYR A 56 -9.96 -8.92 -18.37
CA TYR A 56 -10.95 -9.74 -17.67
C TYR A 56 -10.55 -11.17 -17.21
N GLY A 57 -9.26 -11.51 -17.15
CA GLY A 57 -8.75 -12.78 -16.58
C GLY A 57 -8.74 -12.87 -15.05
N PRO A 58 -8.50 -14.05 -14.46
CA PRO A 58 -8.31 -14.20 -13.01
C PRO A 58 -7.04 -13.48 -12.55
N ALA A 59 -7.00 -13.06 -11.28
CA ALA A 59 -5.77 -12.52 -10.71
C ALA A 59 -4.79 -13.65 -10.37
N THR A 60 -3.55 -13.54 -10.81
CA THR A 60 -2.50 -14.51 -10.47
C THR A 60 -1.75 -14.10 -9.21
N VAL A 61 -1.51 -15.07 -8.33
CA VAL A 61 -0.56 -14.95 -7.22
C VAL A 61 0.40 -16.12 -7.27
N ALA A 62 1.70 -15.84 -7.40
CA ALA A 62 2.75 -16.85 -7.40
C ALA A 62 3.55 -16.82 -6.09
N ARG A 63 4.08 -17.98 -5.68
CA ARG A 63 4.97 -18.10 -4.53
C ARG A 63 6.38 -18.48 -4.96
N PHE A 64 7.37 -17.84 -4.37
CA PHE A 64 8.78 -18.09 -4.64
C PHE A 64 9.50 -18.51 -3.36
N HIS A 65 10.45 -19.42 -3.50
CA HIS A 65 11.40 -19.78 -2.46
C HIS A 65 12.32 -18.60 -2.12
N GLU A 66 13.06 -18.73 -1.03
CA GLU A 66 14.03 -17.72 -0.60
C GLU A 66 15.08 -17.43 -1.68
N ASP A 67 15.46 -18.39 -2.51
CA ASP A 67 16.42 -18.19 -3.60
C ASP A 67 15.80 -17.56 -4.86
N GLY A 68 14.51 -17.21 -4.84
CA GLY A 68 13.78 -16.65 -5.97
C GLY A 68 13.30 -17.67 -7.00
N THR A 69 13.49 -18.97 -6.78
CA THR A 69 12.89 -20.02 -7.63
C THR A 69 11.40 -20.20 -7.33
N LEU A 70 10.61 -20.57 -8.34
CA LEU A 70 9.16 -20.79 -8.20
C LEU A 70 8.88 -21.97 -7.27
N ASP A 71 8.06 -21.76 -6.22
CA ASP A 71 7.68 -22.81 -5.27
C ASP A 71 6.58 -23.69 -5.84
N THR A 72 6.96 -24.72 -6.60
CA THR A 72 6.01 -25.63 -7.26
C THR A 72 5.11 -26.42 -6.31
N GLN A 73 5.32 -26.39 -4.98
CA GLN A 73 4.38 -27.00 -4.03
C GLN A 73 3.16 -26.11 -3.75
N PHE A 74 3.22 -24.83 -4.09
CA PHE A 74 2.11 -23.89 -3.93
C PHE A 74 1.03 -24.06 -5.01
N GLY A 75 -0.22 -23.74 -4.66
CA GLY A 75 -1.31 -23.67 -5.65
C GLY A 75 -1.61 -24.99 -6.34
N GLY A 76 -1.53 -26.10 -5.60
CA GLY A 76 -1.82 -27.44 -6.12
C GLY A 76 -0.77 -27.99 -7.08
N GLY A 77 0.50 -27.57 -6.96
CA GLY A 77 1.59 -28.10 -7.78
C GLY A 77 2.10 -27.16 -8.88
N LYS A 78 1.47 -26.01 -9.07
CA LYS A 78 1.76 -25.08 -10.17
C LYS A 78 2.77 -23.99 -9.80
N GLY A 79 2.91 -23.70 -8.51
CA GLY A 79 3.67 -22.56 -8.00
C GLY A 79 2.94 -21.22 -8.03
N PHE A 80 1.72 -21.20 -8.53
CA PHE A 80 0.82 -20.06 -8.50
C PHE A 80 -0.63 -20.52 -8.38
N ILE A 81 -1.49 -19.59 -8.01
CA ILE A 81 -2.95 -19.73 -8.04
C ILE A 81 -3.54 -18.66 -8.95
N GLU A 82 -4.71 -18.98 -9.49
CA GLU A 82 -5.57 -18.05 -10.21
C GLU A 82 -6.81 -17.79 -9.36
N ILE A 83 -7.05 -16.53 -9.02
CA ILE A 83 -8.18 -16.08 -8.22
C ILE A 83 -9.24 -15.57 -9.19
N ALA A 84 -10.24 -16.40 -9.43
CA ALA A 84 -11.48 -16.03 -10.11
C ALA A 84 -12.52 -15.58 -9.08
N LEU A 85 -13.35 -14.61 -9.47
CA LEU A 85 -14.48 -14.13 -8.68
C LEU A 85 -15.78 -14.72 -9.24
N GLU A 86 -16.69 -15.14 -8.37
CA GLU A 86 -18.00 -15.67 -8.79
C GLU A 86 -18.89 -14.52 -9.27
N ASN A 87 -19.34 -14.58 -10.55
CA ASN A 87 -20.15 -13.54 -11.21
C ASN A 87 -19.50 -12.14 -11.18
N ALA A 88 -18.17 -12.08 -11.16
CA ALA A 88 -17.41 -10.86 -11.19
C ALA A 88 -16.04 -11.11 -11.84
N ILE A 89 -15.37 -10.02 -12.19
CA ILE A 89 -14.02 -10.01 -12.74
C ILE A 89 -13.15 -9.17 -11.82
N MET A 90 -11.92 -9.62 -11.55
CA MET A 90 -10.94 -8.81 -10.85
C MET A 90 -10.39 -7.76 -11.83
N ALA A 91 -10.71 -6.49 -11.60
CA ALA A 91 -10.26 -5.39 -12.44
C ALA A 91 -8.84 -4.95 -12.11
N HIS A 92 -8.48 -4.88 -10.82
CA HIS A 92 -7.12 -4.55 -10.39
C HIS A 92 -6.77 -5.31 -9.12
N VAL A 93 -5.54 -5.83 -9.03
CA VAL A 93 -4.92 -6.25 -7.77
C VAL A 93 -4.25 -5.02 -7.15
N ILE A 94 -4.52 -4.76 -5.88
CA ILE A 94 -4.02 -3.57 -5.19
C ILE A 94 -2.97 -3.92 -4.13
N GLY A 95 -3.14 -5.06 -3.45
CA GLY A 95 -2.18 -5.45 -2.42
C GLY A 95 -2.44 -6.82 -1.83
N LEU A 96 -1.42 -7.30 -1.12
CA LEU A 96 -1.44 -8.52 -0.33
C LEU A 96 -1.17 -8.17 1.13
N SER A 97 -1.80 -8.87 2.07
CA SER A 97 -1.52 -8.70 3.51
C SER A 97 -1.50 -10.05 4.21
N LEU A 98 -0.48 -10.27 5.02
CA LEU A 98 -0.37 -11.44 5.89
C LEU A 98 -1.32 -11.27 7.09
N LEU A 99 -1.93 -12.37 7.52
CA LEU A 99 -2.72 -12.47 8.74
C LEU A 99 -1.96 -13.26 9.80
N GLU A 100 -2.29 -13.04 11.08
CA GLU A 100 -1.63 -13.68 12.23
C GLU A 100 -1.74 -15.21 12.23
N ASP A 101 -2.77 -15.76 11.59
CA ASP A 101 -2.98 -17.20 11.46
C ASP A 101 -2.20 -17.84 10.30
N GLY A 102 -1.39 -17.04 9.57
CA GLY A 102 -0.61 -17.48 8.41
C GLY A 102 -1.41 -17.53 7.10
N ALA A 103 -2.72 -17.25 7.13
CA ALA A 103 -3.47 -16.93 5.92
C ALA A 103 -3.09 -15.52 5.41
N TRP A 104 -3.57 -15.18 4.23
CA TRP A 104 -3.32 -13.87 3.63
C TRP A 104 -4.55 -13.39 2.88
N LEU A 105 -4.65 -12.07 2.72
CA LEU A 105 -5.70 -11.41 1.98
C LEU A 105 -5.15 -10.80 0.71
N LEU A 106 -5.82 -11.05 -0.42
CA LEU A 106 -5.72 -10.22 -1.61
C LEU A 106 -6.79 -9.12 -1.54
N ARG A 107 -6.37 -7.88 -1.76
CA ARG A 107 -7.27 -6.75 -1.98
C ARG A 107 -7.21 -6.35 -3.45
N GLY A 108 -8.36 -6.28 -4.10
CA GLY A 108 -8.49 -5.79 -5.46
C GLY A 108 -9.81 -5.08 -5.70
N THR A 109 -9.98 -4.48 -6.87
CA THR A 109 -11.27 -3.95 -7.34
C THR A 109 -11.93 -4.95 -8.27
N TYR A 110 -13.28 -4.96 -8.31
CA TYR A 110 -14.02 -5.89 -9.16
C TYR A 110 -15.15 -5.23 -9.96
N GLU A 111 -15.59 -5.93 -11.01
CA GLU A 111 -16.66 -5.55 -11.96
C GLU A 111 -17.59 -6.74 -12.20
N ARG A 112 -18.91 -6.56 -12.38
CA ARG A 112 -19.86 -7.67 -12.65
C ARG A 112 -20.63 -7.58 -13.97
N GLU A 113 -20.97 -6.37 -14.43
CA GLU A 113 -21.91 -6.20 -15.56
C GLU A 113 -21.51 -5.07 -16.54
N ASP A 114 -20.24 -4.98 -16.94
CA ASP A 114 -19.69 -3.95 -17.86
C ASP A 114 -19.99 -2.48 -17.45
N VAL A 115 -20.32 -2.26 -16.18
CA VAL A 115 -20.65 -0.95 -15.60
C VAL A 115 -19.42 -0.23 -15.02
N GLY A 116 -18.22 -0.79 -15.26
CA GLY A 116 -16.95 -0.38 -14.65
C GLY A 116 -16.85 -0.79 -13.18
N VAL A 117 -15.72 -0.48 -12.54
CA VAL A 117 -15.41 -0.82 -11.14
C VAL A 117 -16.60 -0.58 -10.19
N GLU A 118 -17.10 -1.67 -9.59
CA GLU A 118 -18.27 -1.67 -8.69
C GLU A 118 -17.90 -1.61 -7.21
N GLY A 119 -16.71 -2.08 -6.85
CA GLY A 119 -16.32 -2.24 -5.47
C GLY A 119 -14.94 -2.79 -5.25
N ILE A 120 -14.66 -3.12 -3.98
CA ILE A 120 -13.45 -3.82 -3.53
C ILE A 120 -13.79 -5.28 -3.25
N ALA A 121 -12.95 -6.20 -3.72
CA ALA A 121 -12.99 -7.61 -3.34
C ALA A 121 -11.82 -7.88 -2.37
N LEU A 122 -12.13 -8.51 -1.24
CA LEU A 122 -11.13 -9.11 -0.37
C LEU A 122 -11.24 -10.63 -0.51
N VAL A 123 -10.15 -11.28 -0.90
CA VAL A 123 -10.09 -12.73 -1.04
C VAL A 123 -9.16 -13.27 0.03
N ARG A 124 -9.67 -14.09 0.94
CA ARG A 124 -8.85 -14.76 1.96
C ARG A 124 -8.36 -16.10 1.44
N CYS A 125 -7.05 -16.29 1.46
CA CYS A 125 -6.39 -17.49 1.01
C CYS A 125 -5.55 -18.07 2.16
N LEU A 126 -5.55 -19.38 2.28
CA LEU A 126 -4.70 -20.12 3.21
C LEU A 126 -3.25 -20.07 2.76
N SER A 127 -2.34 -20.51 3.63
CA SER A 127 -0.90 -20.52 3.37
C SER A 127 -0.51 -21.34 2.13
N ASP A 128 -1.30 -22.34 1.73
CA ASP A 128 -1.07 -23.15 0.52
C ASP A 128 -1.66 -22.55 -0.78
N GLY A 129 -2.38 -21.43 -0.64
CA GLY A 129 -3.02 -20.70 -1.73
C GLY A 129 -4.50 -21.03 -1.94
N GLN A 130 -5.05 -22.03 -1.26
CA GLN A 130 -6.47 -22.34 -1.38
C GLN A 130 -7.34 -21.21 -0.80
N GLN A 131 -8.45 -20.87 -1.47
CA GLN A 131 -9.41 -19.89 -0.94
C GLN A 131 -10.07 -20.44 0.34
N ASP A 132 -10.04 -19.66 1.42
CA ASP A 132 -10.63 -20.05 2.69
C ASP A 132 -12.15 -19.93 2.64
N GLN A 133 -12.82 -21.07 2.46
CA GLN A 133 -14.27 -21.14 2.31
C GLN A 133 -15.06 -20.67 3.55
N SER A 134 -14.42 -20.55 4.72
CA SER A 134 -15.06 -20.05 5.94
C SER A 134 -15.15 -18.53 6.03
N PHE A 135 -14.42 -17.81 5.17
CA PHE A 135 -14.41 -16.35 5.15
C PHE A 135 -15.49 -15.79 4.23
N ALA A 136 -16.38 -14.98 4.78
CA ALA A 136 -17.45 -14.29 4.06
C ALA A 136 -18.22 -15.22 3.08
N GLU A 137 -18.33 -14.83 1.80
CA GLU A 137 -18.99 -15.63 0.78
C GLU A 137 -17.94 -16.48 0.05
N LYS A 138 -17.75 -17.73 0.52
CA LYS A 138 -16.84 -18.73 -0.07
C LYS A 138 -15.39 -18.23 -0.23
N GLY A 139 -14.89 -17.49 0.74
CA GLY A 139 -13.55 -16.90 0.71
C GLY A 139 -13.48 -15.48 0.17
N VAL A 140 -14.60 -14.90 -0.27
CA VAL A 140 -14.64 -13.56 -0.85
C VAL A 140 -15.58 -12.63 -0.08
N ARG A 141 -15.07 -11.45 0.27
CA ARG A 141 -15.87 -10.33 0.74
C ARG A 141 -15.97 -9.27 -0.34
N TYR A 142 -17.17 -9.08 -0.87
CA TYR A 142 -17.49 -7.99 -1.79
C TYR A 142 -17.95 -6.75 -1.02
N LEU A 143 -17.23 -5.66 -1.23
CA LEU A 143 -17.49 -4.35 -0.67
C LEU A 143 -17.98 -3.43 -1.78
N ARG A 144 -19.31 -3.37 -1.93
CA ARG A 144 -19.94 -2.55 -2.96
C ARG A 144 -19.96 -1.08 -2.58
N PHE A 145 -19.55 -0.22 -3.51
CA PHE A 145 -19.54 1.23 -3.27
C PHE A 145 -20.95 1.82 -3.08
N ASP A 146 -21.97 1.22 -3.70
CA ASP A 146 -23.36 1.66 -3.57
C ASP A 146 -24.05 1.27 -2.25
N GLN A 147 -23.45 0.36 -1.48
CA GLN A 147 -23.97 -0.09 -0.18
C GLN A 147 -23.33 0.63 1.00
N MET A 148 -22.29 1.43 0.77
CA MET A 148 -21.53 2.12 1.81
C MET A 148 -22.10 3.50 2.18
N ASP A 149 -23.36 3.75 1.79
CA ASP A 149 -24.06 5.04 1.88
C ASP A 149 -25.29 5.00 2.81
N LYS A 150 -25.47 3.96 3.64
CA LYS A 150 -26.62 3.88 4.55
C LYS A 150 -26.21 3.54 5.97
N PRO A 151 -26.23 4.52 6.90
CA PRO A 151 -26.73 4.22 8.23
C PRO A 151 -28.07 3.51 8.02
N ASP A 152 -28.33 2.34 8.60
CA ASP A 152 -29.64 1.72 8.51
C ASP A 152 -30.67 2.66 9.16
N SER A 153 -31.23 3.60 8.40
CA SER A 153 -32.41 4.34 8.80
C SER A 153 -33.56 3.35 8.71
N GLY A 154 -33.81 2.65 9.82
CA GLY A 154 -35.06 1.96 10.04
C GLY A 154 -36.20 2.90 9.67
N THR A 155 -37.09 2.41 8.79
CA THR A 155 -38.27 3.09 8.23
C THR A 155 -38.02 4.14 7.14
N SER A 156 -38.26 3.75 5.89
CA SER A 156 -38.82 4.64 4.87
C SER A 156 -39.52 3.81 3.79
N THR A 157 -40.82 3.65 3.96
CA THR A 157 -41.75 3.29 2.90
C THR A 157 -41.86 4.46 1.92
N HIS A 158 -41.64 4.15 0.64
CA HIS A 158 -41.92 4.99 -0.53
C HIS A 158 -41.14 6.31 -0.68
N LEU A 159 -40.10 6.25 -1.52
CA LEU A 159 -40.03 7.01 -2.78
C LEU A 159 -38.98 6.34 -3.69
N LYS A 160 -39.46 5.57 -4.66
CA LYS A 160 -38.67 5.19 -5.84
C LYS A 160 -38.40 6.46 -6.65
N SER A 161 -37.36 7.20 -6.30
CA SER A 161 -36.95 8.41 -7.01
C SER A 161 -35.43 8.42 -7.15
N ARG A 162 -34.97 7.94 -8.31
CA ARG A 162 -33.66 8.24 -8.92
C ARG A 162 -32.41 7.87 -8.10
N SER A 163 -32.44 6.64 -7.58
CA SER A 163 -31.30 5.91 -7.03
C SER A 163 -30.29 5.51 -8.11
N GLN A 164 -29.40 6.41 -8.53
CA GLN A 164 -28.13 6.08 -9.17
C GLN A 164 -27.23 7.31 -9.09
N ARG A 165 -26.11 7.25 -8.34
CA ARG A 165 -24.85 8.00 -8.58
C ARG A 165 -23.94 7.90 -7.36
N TRP A 166 -23.25 6.77 -7.26
CA TRP A 166 -21.86 6.64 -6.80
C TRP A 166 -21.14 5.89 -7.93
N LYS A 167 -20.93 6.53 -9.09
CA LYS A 167 -20.38 5.88 -10.31
C LYS A 167 -19.22 6.67 -10.91
N LYS A 168 -18.11 6.68 -10.18
CA LYS A 168 -16.74 6.68 -10.70
C LYS A 168 -15.76 6.72 -9.54
N ALA A 169 -15.06 5.62 -9.32
CA ALA A 169 -13.85 5.59 -8.52
C ALA A 169 -12.82 4.72 -9.26
N PHE A 170 -11.56 5.13 -9.19
CA PHE A 170 -10.34 4.43 -9.62
C PHE A 170 -9.82 4.52 -11.06
N SER A 171 -10.61 4.82 -12.11
CA SER A 171 -10.12 4.66 -13.50
C SER A 171 -8.99 5.60 -13.99
N SER A 172 -8.53 6.60 -13.21
CA SER A 172 -7.39 7.46 -13.60
C SER A 172 -6.31 7.64 -12.54
N GLN A 173 -6.50 7.06 -11.34
CA GLN A 173 -5.52 7.14 -10.24
C GLN A 173 -5.18 5.76 -9.64
N ALA A 174 -5.75 4.67 -10.18
CA ALA A 174 -5.34 3.29 -9.85
C ALA A 174 -3.86 2.99 -10.19
N ASN A 175 -3.16 3.88 -10.88
CA ASN A 175 -1.71 3.85 -11.02
C ASN A 175 -0.95 4.09 -9.71
N ALA A 176 -1.60 4.58 -8.66
CA ALA A 176 -1.06 4.60 -7.29
C ALA A 176 -1.25 3.24 -6.58
N ALA A 177 -0.84 2.16 -7.24
CA ALA A 177 -0.55 0.91 -6.54
C ALA A 177 0.72 1.14 -5.71
N SER A 178 0.54 1.41 -4.42
CA SER A 178 1.50 1.23 -3.33
C SER A 178 1.07 2.06 -2.11
N SER A 179 0.21 1.49 -1.26
CA SER A 179 0.11 1.86 0.15
C SER A 179 -0.61 0.76 0.92
N VAL A 180 -0.17 0.49 2.15
CA VAL A 180 -0.81 -0.46 3.07
C VAL A 180 -2.22 0.07 3.39
N SER A 181 -3.21 -0.38 2.62
CA SER A 181 -4.61 0.04 2.72
C SER A 181 -5.47 -0.95 3.53
N MET A 182 -4.81 -1.92 4.17
CA MET A 182 -5.42 -2.94 4.99
C MET A 182 -4.47 -3.39 6.10
N ALA A 183 -5.00 -3.64 7.30
CA ALA A 183 -4.25 -4.14 8.44
C ALA A 183 -5.15 -4.98 9.35
N GLN A 184 -4.57 -5.94 10.09
CA GLN A 184 -5.28 -6.78 11.05
C GLN A 184 -5.03 -6.33 12.49
N GLN A 185 -6.08 -6.29 13.30
CA GLN A 185 -6.00 -6.09 14.76
C GLN A 185 -5.73 -7.44 15.45
N SER A 186 -5.14 -7.42 16.65
CA SER A 186 -4.80 -8.63 17.41
C SER A 186 -6.00 -9.48 17.87
N ASP A 187 -7.22 -8.97 17.72
CA ASP A 187 -8.46 -9.74 17.93
C ASP A 187 -8.98 -10.39 16.63
N GLY A 188 -8.17 -10.36 15.57
CA GLY A 188 -8.47 -10.90 14.25
C GLY A 188 -9.30 -9.98 13.36
N LYS A 189 -9.78 -8.84 13.85
CA LYS A 189 -10.55 -7.88 13.02
C LYS A 189 -9.68 -7.28 11.92
N ILE A 190 -10.29 -7.00 10.78
CA ILE A 190 -9.59 -6.47 9.60
C ILE A 190 -10.05 -5.04 9.36
N VAL A 191 -9.11 -4.12 9.27
CA VAL A 191 -9.35 -2.71 8.93
C VAL A 191 -8.95 -2.47 7.49
N VAL A 192 -9.83 -1.84 6.72
CA VAL A 192 -9.60 -1.47 5.32
C VAL A 192 -9.85 0.02 5.14
N VAL A 193 -8.93 0.71 4.47
CA VAL A 193 -9.09 2.11 4.09
C VAL A 193 -9.20 2.27 2.58
N PHE A 194 -10.03 3.22 2.17
CA PHE A 194 -10.24 3.59 0.77
C PHE A 194 -10.94 4.95 0.73
N TYR A 195 -11.29 5.42 -0.46
CA TYR A 195 -12.05 6.66 -0.61
C TYR A 195 -13.07 6.53 -1.74
N LEU A 196 -14.17 7.28 -1.62
CA LEU A 196 -15.27 7.30 -2.58
C LEU A 196 -15.69 8.73 -2.90
N TYR A 197 -16.21 8.94 -4.10
CA TYR A 197 -16.77 10.23 -4.51
C TYR A 197 -18.25 10.32 -4.11
N ASN A 198 -18.53 11.18 -3.13
CA ASN A 198 -19.87 11.51 -2.70
C ASN A 198 -20.48 12.54 -3.67
N TYR A 199 -21.53 12.13 -4.41
CA TYR A 199 -22.20 12.99 -5.40
C TYR A 199 -23.14 14.03 -4.80
N GLU A 200 -23.58 13.85 -3.55
CA GLU A 200 -24.45 14.82 -2.87
C GLU A 200 -23.65 16.06 -2.45
N THR A 201 -22.43 15.84 -1.96
CA THR A 201 -21.50 16.89 -1.53
C THR A 201 -20.53 17.31 -2.63
N GLU A 202 -20.44 16.54 -3.72
CA GLU A 202 -19.46 16.67 -4.79
C GLU A 202 -18.01 16.59 -4.29
N LYS A 203 -17.74 15.66 -3.38
CA LYS A 203 -16.42 15.52 -2.73
C LYS A 203 -15.94 14.09 -2.64
N TRP A 204 -14.62 13.93 -2.66
CA TRP A 204 -14.00 12.67 -2.26
C TRP A 204 -13.96 12.54 -0.73
N ARG A 205 -14.24 11.34 -0.24
CA ARG A 205 -14.32 11.00 1.19
C ARG A 205 -13.51 9.75 1.47
N GLY A 206 -12.56 9.85 2.40
CA GLY A 206 -11.86 8.72 2.98
C GLY A 206 -12.77 7.94 3.92
N ILE A 207 -12.65 6.62 3.87
CA ILE A 207 -13.46 5.66 4.61
C ILE A 207 -12.53 4.71 5.36
N VAL A 208 -12.87 4.45 6.62
CA VAL A 208 -12.26 3.42 7.47
C VAL A 208 -13.33 2.37 7.73
N LEU A 209 -13.17 1.19 7.13
CA LEU A 209 -14.08 0.06 7.31
C LEU A 209 -13.43 -0.94 8.26
N ARG A 210 -14.21 -1.49 9.19
CA ARG A 210 -13.80 -2.62 10.03
C ARG A 210 -14.67 -3.85 9.79
N LEU A 211 -14.00 -4.98 9.61
CA LEU A 211 -14.59 -6.30 9.45
C LEU A 211 -14.20 -7.18 10.64
N ASN A 212 -15.06 -8.15 10.97
CA ASN A 212 -14.71 -9.27 11.83
C ASN A 212 -13.73 -10.21 11.11
N ALA A 213 -13.10 -11.11 11.86
CA ALA A 213 -12.16 -12.11 11.31
C ALA A 213 -12.80 -13.01 10.23
N ASP A 214 -14.12 -13.23 10.31
CA ASP A 214 -14.90 -13.98 9.33
C ASP A 214 -15.27 -13.18 8.08
N GLY A 215 -14.85 -11.91 7.98
CA GLY A 215 -15.13 -11.02 6.85
C GLY A 215 -16.48 -10.32 6.89
N SER A 216 -17.33 -10.58 7.89
CA SER A 216 -18.57 -9.82 8.12
C SER A 216 -18.27 -8.40 8.61
N SER A 217 -19.16 -7.44 8.38
CA SER A 217 -18.97 -6.06 8.87
C SER A 217 -19.09 -5.98 10.39
N ASP A 218 -18.13 -5.34 11.06
CA ASP A 218 -18.17 -5.13 12.50
C ASP A 218 -19.06 -3.94 12.87
N LYS A 219 -20.34 -4.20 13.12
CA LYS A 219 -21.32 -3.15 13.47
C LYS A 219 -21.04 -2.42 14.79
N THR A 220 -20.06 -2.84 15.60
CA THR A 220 -19.63 -2.07 16.78
C THR A 220 -18.73 -0.88 16.42
N PHE A 221 -18.25 -0.81 15.18
CA PHE A 221 -17.46 0.31 14.67
C PHE A 221 -18.37 1.37 14.04
N ASN A 222 -18.54 2.50 14.73
CA ASN A 222 -19.36 3.63 14.31
C ASN A 222 -20.79 3.20 13.86
N ASP A 223 -21.38 2.24 14.59
CA ASP A 223 -22.71 1.64 14.42
C ASP A 223 -23.02 0.97 13.06
N HIS A 224 -22.14 1.13 12.06
CA HIS A 224 -22.38 0.71 10.68
C HIS A 224 -21.27 -0.18 10.13
N GLY A 225 -20.16 -0.30 10.85
CA GLY A 225 -18.97 -1.00 10.42
C GLY A 225 -17.95 -0.14 9.69
N PHE A 226 -18.25 1.15 9.49
CA PHE A 226 -17.31 2.10 8.90
C PHE A 226 -17.45 3.50 9.49
N ALA A 227 -16.37 4.27 9.42
CA ALA A 227 -16.31 5.67 9.75
C ALA A 227 -15.87 6.48 8.52
N LEU A 228 -16.43 7.68 8.37
CA LEU A 228 -15.98 8.66 7.39
C LEU A 228 -14.90 9.54 8.02
N ILE A 229 -13.89 9.91 7.21
CA ILE A 229 -12.91 10.91 7.61
C ILE A 229 -13.47 12.28 7.28
N GLU A 230 -13.93 12.98 8.31
CA GLU A 230 -14.48 14.34 8.17
C GLU A 230 -13.35 15.36 8.06
N PHE A 231 -13.39 16.16 6.99
CA PHE A 231 -12.42 17.21 6.71
C PHE A 231 -13.12 18.51 6.32
N GLY A 232 -14.22 18.82 7.02
CA GLY A 232 -15.10 19.94 6.67
C GLY A 232 -15.63 19.81 5.22
N ASN A 233 -15.59 20.90 4.47
CA ASN A 233 -16.07 20.93 3.07
C ASN A 233 -15.01 20.49 2.04
N SER A 234 -13.86 20.03 2.50
CA SER A 234 -12.73 19.61 1.66
C SER A 234 -12.86 18.15 1.22
N SER A 235 -12.35 17.83 0.03
CA SER A 235 -12.15 16.43 -0.39
C SER A 235 -10.99 15.81 0.38
N ASN A 236 -11.10 14.53 0.73
CA ASN A 236 -10.00 13.77 1.34
C ASN A 236 -9.95 12.32 0.86
N PHE A 237 -8.76 11.74 0.96
CA PHE A 237 -8.43 10.43 0.42
C PHE A 237 -7.69 9.64 1.51
N ALA A 238 -8.20 8.47 1.90
CA ALA A 238 -7.50 7.57 2.83
C ALA A 238 -6.59 6.63 2.04
N LEU A 239 -5.29 6.63 2.35
CA LEU A 239 -4.27 5.93 1.56
C LEU A 239 -3.55 4.86 2.39
N GLY A 240 -3.19 5.17 3.63
CA GLY A 240 -2.45 4.26 4.51
C GLY A 240 -3.18 4.00 5.83
N VAL A 241 -3.03 2.79 6.36
CA VAL A 241 -3.54 2.39 7.68
C VAL A 241 -2.47 1.64 8.46
N ALA A 242 -2.42 1.88 9.77
CA ALA A 242 -1.66 1.09 10.72
C ALA A 242 -2.42 0.94 12.03
N ILE A 243 -2.14 -0.12 12.77
CA ILE A 243 -2.80 -0.43 14.04
C ILE A 243 -1.79 -0.34 15.16
N GLN A 244 -2.14 0.37 16.23
CA GLN A 244 -1.35 0.40 17.45
C GLN A 244 -1.67 -0.81 18.33
N SER A 245 -0.74 -1.17 19.24
CA SER A 245 -0.87 -2.34 20.12
C SER A 245 -2.10 -2.29 21.04
N ASP A 246 -2.67 -1.11 21.28
CA ASP A 246 -3.91 -0.90 22.02
C ASP A 246 -5.18 -1.02 21.16
N GLY A 247 -5.04 -1.42 19.90
CA GLY A 247 -6.13 -1.58 18.93
C GLY A 247 -6.61 -0.28 18.30
N LYS A 248 -6.00 0.87 18.57
CA LYS A 248 -6.36 2.13 17.88
C LYS A 248 -5.84 2.15 16.45
N ILE A 249 -6.57 2.83 15.58
CA ILE A 249 -6.35 2.80 14.13
C ILE A 249 -5.82 4.14 13.67
N LEU A 250 -4.61 4.15 13.11
CA LEU A 250 -4.01 5.31 12.45
C LEU A 250 -4.32 5.29 10.97
N VAL A 251 -4.75 6.43 10.42
CA VAL A 251 -5.06 6.58 8.99
C VAL A 251 -4.39 7.82 8.45
N CYS A 252 -3.67 7.66 7.34
CA CYS A 252 -3.01 8.75 6.62
C CYS A 252 -3.51 8.89 5.19
N GLY A 253 -3.27 10.07 4.62
CA GLY A 253 -3.64 10.33 3.23
C GLY A 253 -3.38 11.76 2.81
N ARG A 254 -4.19 12.23 1.86
CA ARG A 254 -4.18 13.61 1.37
C ARG A 254 -5.56 14.25 1.42
N TYR A 255 -5.60 15.57 1.48
CA TYR A 255 -6.81 16.37 1.39
C TYR A 255 -6.60 17.54 0.42
N ASN A 256 -7.69 18.02 -0.19
CA ASN A 256 -7.68 19.24 -0.99
C ASN A 256 -8.01 20.41 -0.08
N ASP A 257 -7.11 21.37 0.10
CA ASP A 257 -7.42 22.57 0.90
C ASP A 257 -8.50 23.42 0.21
N ASP A 258 -9.18 24.27 0.98
CA ASP A 258 -10.22 25.17 0.47
C ASP A 258 -9.61 26.29 -0.40
N GLN A 259 -8.29 26.49 -0.34
CA GLN A 259 -7.57 27.33 -1.29
C GLN A 259 -7.26 26.58 -2.60
N PRO A 260 -7.63 27.12 -3.77
CA PRO A 260 -7.37 26.49 -5.06
C PRO A 260 -5.89 26.13 -5.24
N GLY A 261 -5.62 24.85 -5.51
CA GLY A 261 -4.29 24.36 -5.87
C GLY A 261 -3.41 23.90 -4.70
N LEU A 262 -3.87 23.96 -3.45
CA LEU A 262 -3.16 23.39 -2.31
C LEU A 262 -3.74 22.02 -1.94
N GLN A 263 -2.87 21.01 -1.90
CA GLN A 263 -3.15 19.68 -1.37
C GLN A 263 -2.24 19.44 -0.18
N GLY A 264 -2.80 18.97 0.94
CA GLY A 264 -2.06 18.68 2.16
C GLY A 264 -2.08 17.20 2.52
N GLY A 265 -1.04 16.76 3.24
CA GLY A 265 -0.99 15.43 3.83
C GLY A 265 -1.69 15.45 5.18
N TYR A 266 -2.33 14.34 5.58
CA TYR A 266 -2.93 14.24 6.91
C TYR A 266 -2.67 12.89 7.58
N LEU A 267 -2.75 12.90 8.91
CA LEU A 267 -2.77 11.71 9.76
C LEU A 267 -3.83 11.92 10.86
N THR A 268 -4.67 10.91 11.08
CA THR A 268 -5.67 10.91 12.15
C THR A 268 -5.69 9.56 12.86
N ARG A 269 -6.25 9.52 14.07
CA ARG A 269 -6.43 8.28 14.84
C ARG A 269 -7.89 8.07 15.23
N PHE A 270 -8.35 6.84 15.05
CA PHE A 270 -9.66 6.37 15.49
C PHE A 270 -9.52 5.47 16.72
N ASP A 271 -10.48 5.57 17.63
CA ASP A 271 -10.63 4.68 18.77
C ASP A 271 -11.22 3.32 18.35
N ALA A 272 -11.35 2.41 19.33
CA ALA A 272 -11.90 1.07 19.10
C ALA A 272 -13.38 1.06 18.65
N PHE A 273 -14.08 2.21 18.70
CA PHE A 273 -15.47 2.37 18.28
C PHE A 273 -15.60 3.18 16.99
N GLY A 274 -14.50 3.53 16.32
CA GLY A 274 -14.52 4.26 15.06
C GLY A 274 -14.79 5.76 15.21
N ARG A 275 -14.56 6.31 16.41
CA ARG A 275 -14.63 7.75 16.66
C ARG A 275 -13.23 8.35 16.66
N ILE A 276 -13.11 9.64 16.36
CA ILE A 276 -11.84 10.36 16.46
C ILE A 276 -11.32 10.27 17.90
N ASP A 277 -10.06 9.84 18.05
CA ASP A 277 -9.45 9.66 19.36
C ASP A 277 -8.92 10.99 19.92
N SER A 278 -9.66 11.53 20.90
CA SER A 278 -9.28 12.75 21.63
C SER A 278 -7.93 12.69 22.37
N THR A 279 -7.39 11.48 22.62
CA THR A 279 -6.08 11.31 23.28
C THR A 279 -4.90 11.38 22.32
N PHE A 280 -5.16 11.41 21.00
CA PHE A 280 -4.16 11.59 19.97
C PHE A 280 -4.11 13.04 19.53
N ASN A 281 -3.00 13.73 19.75
CA ASN A 281 -2.86 15.13 19.32
C ASN A 281 -4.06 16.01 19.75
N GLY A 282 -4.63 15.76 20.94
CA GLY A 282 -5.83 16.45 21.44
C GLY A 282 -7.12 16.21 20.65
N GLY A 283 -7.18 15.19 19.80
CA GLY A 283 -8.28 14.92 18.88
C GLY A 283 -8.20 15.68 17.56
N GLU A 284 -7.13 16.44 17.34
CA GLU A 284 -6.94 17.17 16.10
C GLU A 284 -6.25 16.32 15.03
N VAL A 285 -6.77 16.40 13.81
CA VAL A 285 -6.14 15.81 12.64
C VAL A 285 -4.82 16.52 12.36
N PHE A 286 -3.73 15.76 12.33
CA PHE A 286 -2.43 16.26 11.90
C PHE A 286 -2.50 16.66 10.43
N LYS A 287 -1.98 17.85 10.08
CA LYS A 287 -1.92 18.36 8.70
C LYS A 287 -0.50 18.78 8.37
N LEU A 288 0.06 18.18 7.32
CA LEU A 288 1.28 18.65 6.69
C LEU A 288 0.92 19.71 5.65
N LYS A 289 1.39 20.95 5.84
CA LYS A 289 1.02 22.12 5.04
C LYS A 289 2.25 22.71 4.32
N THR A 290 2.52 22.28 3.10
CA THR A 290 3.47 22.92 2.18
C THR A 290 2.78 23.20 0.82
N ARG A 291 3.51 23.26 -0.32
CA ARG A 291 2.90 23.31 -1.66
C ARG A 291 2.92 21.90 -2.27
N TRP A 292 1.82 21.14 -2.21
CA TRP A 292 1.66 19.73 -2.66
C TRP A 292 2.19 18.67 -1.70
N GLU A 293 1.29 18.04 -0.94
CA GLU A 293 1.63 16.98 0.01
C GLU A 293 0.67 15.79 -0.03
N GLU A 294 1.24 14.61 0.20
CA GLU A 294 0.51 13.39 0.49
C GLU A 294 1.27 12.57 1.54
N LEU A 295 0.55 11.89 2.42
CA LEU A 295 1.09 10.81 3.25
C LEU A 295 0.53 9.50 2.70
N ASN A 296 1.37 8.72 2.05
CA ASN A 296 0.99 7.49 1.35
C ASN A 296 0.97 6.28 2.30
N ALA A 297 1.91 6.20 3.23
CA ALA A 297 2.03 5.08 4.15
C ALA A 297 2.21 5.56 5.59
N VAL A 298 1.77 4.71 6.52
CA VAL A 298 2.01 4.87 7.95
C VAL A 298 2.44 3.51 8.53
N SER A 299 3.41 3.53 9.43
CA SER A 299 3.84 2.36 10.20
C SER A 299 3.92 2.70 11.68
N VAL A 300 3.69 1.69 12.53
CA VAL A 300 3.83 1.77 13.98
C VAL A 300 4.90 0.79 14.40
N ARG A 301 5.86 1.26 15.19
CA ARG A 301 6.84 0.38 15.82
C ARG A 301 6.25 -0.26 17.05
N GLU A 302 6.26 -1.59 17.12
CA GLU A 302 5.62 -2.34 18.20
C GLU A 302 6.20 -2.05 19.59
N SER A 303 7.51 -1.82 19.69
CA SER A 303 8.19 -1.73 20.99
C SER A 303 7.83 -0.48 21.80
N ASP A 304 7.50 0.63 21.15
CA ASP A 304 7.24 1.92 21.82
C ASP A 304 6.09 2.73 21.20
N GLY A 305 5.46 2.21 20.15
CA GLY A 305 4.37 2.88 19.44
C GLY A 305 4.83 4.10 18.63
N LEU A 306 6.12 4.24 18.30
CA LEU A 306 6.59 5.27 17.38
C LEU A 306 5.84 5.17 16.06
N ILE A 307 5.36 6.32 15.56
CA ILE A 307 4.60 6.40 14.32
C ILE A 307 5.49 7.04 13.26
N VAL A 308 5.63 6.38 12.12
CA VAL A 308 6.30 6.94 10.94
C VAL A 308 5.26 7.04 9.83
N ALA A 309 5.02 8.25 9.34
CA ALA A 309 4.24 8.50 8.13
C ALA A 309 5.16 8.96 7.00
N ALA A 310 4.99 8.35 5.83
CA ALA A 310 5.83 8.58 4.66
C ALA A 310 5.00 8.98 3.44
N GLY A 311 5.53 9.87 2.62
CA GLY A 311 4.87 10.32 1.41
C GLY A 311 5.72 11.26 0.58
N ALA A 312 5.12 12.33 0.08
CA ALA A 312 5.77 13.30 -0.78
C ALA A 312 5.36 14.73 -0.39
N ALA A 313 6.28 15.68 -0.54
CA ALA A 313 6.04 17.10 -0.34
C ALA A 313 6.90 17.95 -1.29
N SER A 314 6.44 19.12 -1.71
CA SER A 314 7.26 20.06 -2.49
C SER A 314 7.53 21.37 -1.74
N PRO A 315 8.45 21.35 -0.74
CA PRO A 315 8.76 22.52 0.07
C PRO A 315 9.47 23.63 -0.72
N VAL A 316 10.16 23.27 -1.81
CA VAL A 316 10.99 24.18 -2.62
C VAL A 316 10.74 24.08 -4.13
N GLY A 317 9.55 23.61 -4.54
CA GLY A 317 9.15 23.54 -5.96
C GLY A 317 9.52 22.23 -6.68
N VAL A 318 10.37 21.39 -6.09
CA VAL A 318 10.64 20.00 -6.50
C VAL A 318 10.07 19.07 -5.45
N VAL A 319 9.39 18.00 -5.90
CA VAL A 319 8.81 17.00 -4.99
C VAL A 319 9.93 16.19 -4.33
N GLN A 320 9.91 16.13 -3.01
CA GLN A 320 10.85 15.40 -2.17
C GLN A 320 10.10 14.34 -1.37
N GLY A 321 10.78 13.24 -1.08
CA GLY A 321 10.23 12.22 -0.20
C GLY A 321 10.06 12.80 1.21
N ALA A 322 8.85 12.73 1.77
CA ALA A 322 8.52 13.31 3.06
C ALA A 322 8.41 12.23 4.15
N LEU A 323 8.99 12.51 5.33
CA LEU A 323 8.84 11.70 6.53
C LEU A 323 8.37 12.56 7.70
N VAL A 324 7.34 12.08 8.39
CA VAL A 324 6.85 12.65 9.65
C VAL A 324 6.92 11.57 10.71
N VAL A 325 7.65 11.83 11.79
CA VAL A 325 7.83 10.88 12.89
C VAL A 325 7.22 11.46 14.17
N LEU A 326 6.27 10.71 14.74
CA LEU A 326 5.51 11.09 15.93
C LEU A 326 5.68 10.01 17.01
N ASN A 327 5.50 10.41 18.26
CA ASN A 327 5.35 9.47 19.37
C ASN A 327 3.96 8.82 19.32
N ALA A 328 3.75 7.79 20.14
CA ALA A 328 2.49 7.06 20.22
C ALA A 328 1.25 7.92 20.51
N ASN A 329 1.41 9.13 21.06
CA ASN A 329 0.33 10.08 21.34
C ASN A 329 0.09 11.12 20.23
N GLY A 330 0.85 11.07 19.13
CA GLY A 330 0.72 11.99 18.00
C GLY A 330 1.56 13.27 18.10
N HIS A 331 2.29 13.49 19.20
CA HIS A 331 3.23 14.61 19.29
C HIS A 331 4.50 14.30 18.51
N PHE A 332 5.11 15.31 17.89
CA PHE A 332 6.37 15.16 17.18
C PHE A 332 7.46 14.50 18.04
N ASN A 333 8.18 13.56 17.44
CA ASN A 333 9.35 12.97 18.07
C ASN A 333 10.55 13.92 17.93
N LEU A 334 11.04 14.48 19.05
CA LEU A 334 12.10 15.48 19.03
C LEU A 334 13.49 14.91 18.69
N VAL A 335 13.69 13.60 18.80
CA VAL A 335 14.96 12.95 18.40
C VAL A 335 15.08 12.93 16.88
N PHE A 336 13.98 12.62 16.20
CA PHE A 336 13.94 12.59 14.74
C PHE A 336 13.87 14.01 14.16
N ASN A 337 14.92 14.43 13.45
CA ASN A 337 14.99 15.71 12.74
C ASN A 337 14.54 16.93 13.59
N GLY A 338 14.84 16.90 14.90
CA GLY A 338 14.44 17.95 15.84
C GLY A 338 12.93 18.16 15.97
N GLY A 339 12.11 17.13 15.72
CA GLY A 339 10.65 17.21 15.74
C GLY A 339 10.03 17.85 14.50
N LYS A 340 10.77 18.00 13.41
CA LYS A 340 10.28 18.58 12.15
C LYS A 340 10.08 17.50 11.09
N PRO A 341 9.12 17.66 10.16
CA PRO A 341 9.08 16.86 8.95
C PRO A 341 10.43 16.87 8.24
N LEU A 342 10.87 15.70 7.79
CA LEU A 342 12.09 15.52 7.01
C LEU A 342 11.72 15.44 5.52
N TYR A 343 12.44 16.17 4.69
CA TYR A 343 12.29 16.13 3.24
C TYR A 343 13.58 15.62 2.61
N SER A 344 13.46 14.68 1.68
CA SER A 344 14.56 13.87 1.18
C SER A 344 14.87 14.24 -0.28
N PRO A 345 15.82 15.16 -0.55
CA PRO A 345 16.20 15.55 -1.90
C PRO A 345 17.18 14.54 -2.53
N LEU A 346 16.77 13.27 -2.62
CA LEU A 346 17.68 12.20 -3.05
C LEU A 346 17.98 12.26 -4.55
N LEU A 347 16.97 12.60 -5.34
CA LEU A 347 17.04 12.67 -6.79
C LEU A 347 16.66 14.07 -7.25
N GLU A 348 17.38 14.59 -8.25
CA GLU A 348 17.13 15.91 -8.84
C GLU A 348 15.70 16.05 -9.40
N SER A 349 15.17 14.95 -9.90
CA SER A 349 13.87 14.87 -10.55
C SER A 349 12.71 14.66 -9.57
N GLY A 350 13.03 14.35 -8.30
CA GLY A 350 12.10 14.22 -7.20
C GLY A 350 11.90 12.78 -6.71
N THR A 351 11.26 12.64 -5.55
CA THR A 351 11.05 11.32 -4.91
C THR A 351 9.70 11.29 -4.20
N HIS A 352 8.98 10.18 -4.33
CA HIS A 352 7.73 9.91 -3.62
C HIS A 352 7.88 8.64 -2.80
N TRP A 353 7.80 8.76 -1.48
CA TRP A 353 7.69 7.58 -0.63
C TRP A 353 6.28 7.00 -0.69
N LYS A 354 6.21 5.69 -0.76
CA LYS A 354 4.98 4.93 -0.93
C LYS A 354 4.81 3.84 0.12
N ASN A 355 5.92 3.38 0.70
CA ASN A 355 5.95 2.43 1.81
C ASN A 355 6.94 2.92 2.87
N CYS A 356 6.68 2.59 4.13
CA CYS A 356 7.61 2.81 5.24
C CYS A 356 7.49 1.69 6.28
N VAL A 357 8.61 1.34 6.89
CA VAL A 357 8.71 0.39 8.01
C VAL A 357 9.63 0.98 9.07
N ALA A 358 9.18 1.01 10.32
CA ALA A 358 9.97 1.42 11.47
C ALA A 358 10.51 0.19 12.20
N HIS A 359 11.83 0.04 12.29
CA HIS A 359 12.48 -1.08 12.96
C HIS A 359 12.71 -0.82 14.45
N THR A 360 12.84 -1.91 15.21
CA THR A 360 13.08 -1.93 16.66
C THR A 360 14.39 -1.26 17.06
N ASP A 361 15.38 -1.25 16.17
CA ASP A 361 16.69 -0.60 16.36
C ASP A 361 16.66 0.93 16.20
N GLY A 362 15.53 1.50 15.80
CA GLY A 362 15.42 2.93 15.52
C GLY A 362 15.43 3.29 14.04
N SER A 363 15.89 2.39 13.17
CA SER A 363 16.00 2.67 11.74
C SER A 363 14.63 2.70 11.06
N ILE A 364 14.57 3.44 9.96
CA ILE A 364 13.36 3.58 9.15
C ILE A 364 13.75 3.22 7.71
N VAL A 365 13.05 2.24 7.14
CA VAL A 365 13.18 1.87 5.73
C VAL A 365 11.99 2.40 4.97
N VAL A 366 12.23 3.05 3.83
CA VAL A 366 11.20 3.57 2.93
C VAL A 366 11.43 3.12 1.51
N GLY A 367 10.34 2.89 0.79
CA GLY A 367 10.33 2.50 -0.62
C GLY A 367 9.37 3.37 -1.42
N GLY A 368 9.70 3.61 -2.68
CA GLY A 368 8.88 4.44 -3.56
C GLY A 368 9.50 4.63 -4.94
N HIS A 369 9.06 5.68 -5.63
CA HIS A 369 9.61 6.01 -6.95
C HIS A 369 10.33 7.37 -6.97
N GLY A 370 11.36 7.45 -7.80
CA GLY A 370 11.90 8.70 -8.30
C GLY A 370 11.03 9.19 -9.45
N SER A 371 10.58 10.44 -9.41
CA SER A 371 9.83 11.02 -10.54
C SER A 371 10.83 11.33 -11.63
N GLY A 372 10.82 10.63 -12.75
CA GLY A 372 11.51 11.12 -13.92
C GLY A 372 10.73 12.32 -14.47
N GLY A 373 11.33 13.50 -14.55
CA GLY A 373 10.64 14.64 -15.16
C GLY A 373 10.16 14.28 -16.58
N LEU A 374 9.04 14.87 -17.01
CA LEU A 374 8.30 14.62 -18.29
C LEU A 374 9.14 14.51 -19.58
N ILE A 375 10.43 14.82 -19.54
CA ILE A 375 11.29 15.01 -20.70
C ILE A 375 12.59 14.16 -20.63
N ASN A 376 13.05 13.65 -19.48
CA ASN A 376 14.42 13.10 -19.40
C ASN A 376 14.69 11.95 -18.39
N GLY A 377 13.70 11.16 -17.97
CA GLY A 377 14.00 9.92 -17.24
C GLY A 377 12.73 9.12 -16.99
N GLY A 378 12.82 7.79 -17.03
CA GLY A 378 11.73 6.94 -16.55
C GLY A 378 11.66 6.98 -15.02
N ASP A 379 10.49 6.70 -14.46
CA ASP A 379 10.33 6.34 -13.06
C ASP A 379 11.39 5.28 -12.67
N SER A 380 11.95 5.45 -11.47
CA SER A 380 12.94 4.54 -10.89
C SER A 380 12.44 4.07 -9.53
N CYS A 381 12.75 2.83 -9.14
CA CYS A 381 12.52 2.40 -7.76
C CYS A 381 13.60 2.97 -6.85
N VAL A 382 13.19 3.56 -5.73
CA VAL A 382 14.10 4.11 -4.72
C VAL A 382 13.79 3.47 -3.38
N VAL A 383 14.81 2.95 -2.72
CA VAL A 383 14.74 2.44 -1.34
C VAL A 383 15.77 3.20 -0.52
N ALA A 384 15.38 3.72 0.65
CA ALA A 384 16.28 4.44 1.54
C ALA A 384 16.17 3.94 2.98
N ARG A 385 17.28 4.02 3.70
CA ARG A 385 17.35 3.75 5.14
C ARG A 385 17.78 5.00 5.89
N TYR A 386 17.00 5.36 6.89
CA TYR A 386 17.28 6.45 7.82
C TYR A 386 17.59 5.89 9.20
N ARG A 387 18.45 6.59 9.93
CA ARG A 387 18.73 6.36 11.35
C ARG A 387 17.60 6.96 12.21
N ALA A 388 17.60 6.63 13.50
CA ALA A 388 16.61 7.12 14.46
C ALA A 388 16.55 8.66 14.58
N ASP A 389 17.65 9.36 14.25
CA ASP A 389 17.72 10.83 14.24
C ASP A 389 17.24 11.46 12.93
N GLY A 390 16.92 10.65 11.92
CA GLY A 390 16.51 11.08 10.58
C GLY A 390 17.65 11.34 9.61
N SER A 391 18.91 11.11 9.98
CA SER A 391 20.00 11.11 9.00
C SER A 391 19.94 9.87 8.10
N LEU A 392 20.32 10.01 6.84
CA LEU A 392 20.51 8.86 5.94
C LEU A 392 21.58 7.93 6.52
N ASP A 393 21.37 6.62 6.46
CA ASP A 393 22.32 5.67 6.99
C ASP A 393 23.41 5.30 5.98
N PRO A 394 24.65 5.82 6.09
CA PRO A 394 25.71 5.53 5.11
C PRO A 394 26.12 4.05 5.06
N ALA A 395 25.72 3.22 6.04
CA ALA A 395 25.94 1.78 5.94
C ALA A 395 25.09 1.14 4.83
N PHE A 396 23.98 1.76 4.43
CA PHE A 396 23.11 1.29 3.36
C PHE A 396 23.58 1.87 2.01
N ASN A 397 24.12 1.03 1.14
CA ASN A 397 24.62 1.35 -0.20
C ASN A 397 25.68 2.49 -0.23
N GLY A 398 26.34 2.76 0.89
CA GLY A 398 27.32 3.85 1.03
C GLY A 398 26.72 5.27 1.11
N THR A 399 25.48 5.46 0.65
CA THR A 399 24.81 6.76 0.51
C THR A 399 23.54 6.91 1.36
N GLY A 400 23.07 5.81 1.96
CA GLY A 400 21.77 5.72 2.65
C GLY A 400 20.59 5.38 1.75
N PHE A 401 20.78 5.23 0.44
CA PHE A 401 19.72 4.83 -0.47
C PHE A 401 20.23 4.06 -1.68
N ALA A 402 19.37 3.24 -2.25
CA ALA A 402 19.57 2.49 -3.47
C ALA A 402 18.55 2.90 -4.53
N VAL A 403 18.99 2.92 -5.79
CA VAL A 403 18.13 3.21 -6.94
C VAL A 403 18.20 2.00 -7.87
N PHE A 404 17.04 1.44 -8.18
CA PHE A 404 16.88 0.43 -9.22
C PHE A 404 16.18 1.08 -10.42
N ALA A 405 16.90 1.13 -11.53
CA ALA A 405 16.45 1.75 -12.77
C ALA A 405 17.05 1.02 -13.97
N ASP A 406 16.29 0.97 -15.06
CA ASP A 406 16.77 0.58 -16.39
C ASP A 406 17.06 1.85 -17.19
N LYS A 407 18.15 1.87 -17.96
CA LYS A 407 18.56 3.05 -18.75
C LYS A 407 17.73 3.24 -20.02
N GLU A 408 17.09 2.18 -20.48
CA GLU A 408 16.36 2.15 -21.75
C GLU A 408 14.84 2.05 -21.54
N LYS A 409 14.37 1.93 -20.30
CA LYS A 409 12.98 1.67 -19.95
C LYS A 409 12.54 2.44 -18.72
N THR A 410 11.25 2.71 -18.63
CA THR A 410 10.62 3.24 -17.41
C THR A 410 10.40 2.11 -16.41
N SER A 411 10.77 2.30 -15.14
CA SER A 411 10.66 1.28 -14.08
C SER A 411 9.67 1.71 -13.00
N TYR A 412 8.42 1.26 -13.13
CA TYR A 412 7.37 1.62 -12.19
C TYR A 412 7.46 0.82 -10.91
N TYR A 413 7.59 1.51 -9.79
CA TYR A 413 7.48 0.93 -8.45
C TYR A 413 6.01 0.64 -8.09
N LYS A 414 5.74 -0.50 -7.42
CA LYS A 414 4.38 -0.92 -7.03
C LYS A 414 4.21 -1.35 -5.59
N SER A 415 5.19 -2.01 -4.99
CA SER A 415 5.08 -2.42 -3.59
C SER A 415 6.45 -2.73 -3.00
N MET A 416 6.51 -2.70 -1.66
CA MET A 416 7.65 -3.13 -0.87
C MET A 416 7.15 -3.89 0.35
N SER A 417 7.87 -4.95 0.71
CA SER A 417 7.72 -5.69 1.96
C SER A 417 9.10 -5.89 2.58
N VAL A 418 9.13 -6.12 3.89
CA VAL A 418 10.36 -6.35 4.65
C VAL A 418 10.29 -7.74 5.26
N MET A 419 11.31 -8.55 5.00
CA MET A 419 11.46 -9.89 5.54
C MET A 419 11.83 -9.84 7.03
N GLU A 420 11.60 -10.93 7.75
CA GLU A 420 11.89 -11.02 9.19
C GLU A 420 13.37 -10.77 9.52
N ASP A 421 14.28 -11.18 8.63
CA ASP A 421 15.72 -10.91 8.76
C ASP A 421 16.14 -9.51 8.29
N GLY A 422 15.17 -8.64 8.02
CA GLY A 422 15.36 -7.26 7.62
C GLY A 422 15.36 -7.06 6.10
N ARG A 423 15.72 -8.07 5.30
CA ARG A 423 15.84 -7.95 3.82
C ARG A 423 14.62 -7.30 3.20
N ILE A 424 14.87 -6.43 2.23
CA ILE A 424 13.83 -5.60 1.62
C ILE A 424 13.50 -6.20 0.27
N ILE A 425 12.24 -6.53 0.02
CA ILE A 425 11.75 -6.93 -1.29
C ILE A 425 10.85 -5.84 -1.86
N ALA A 426 11.06 -5.51 -3.13
CA ALA A 426 10.24 -4.54 -3.85
C ALA A 426 9.86 -5.09 -5.22
N CYS A 427 8.71 -4.66 -5.76
CA CYS A 427 8.24 -5.11 -7.06
C CYS A 427 7.74 -3.96 -7.92
N GLY A 428 7.62 -4.25 -9.21
CA GLY A 428 7.15 -3.33 -10.21
C GLY A 428 7.21 -3.90 -11.61
N PHE A 429 7.15 -3.00 -12.61
CA PHE A 429 7.22 -3.39 -14.01
C PHE A 429 7.93 -2.37 -14.90
N HIS A 430 8.22 -2.78 -16.13
CA HIS A 430 8.85 -1.95 -17.15
C HIS A 430 7.92 -1.66 -18.34
N GLU A 431 7.97 -0.41 -18.82
CA GLU A 431 7.39 0.02 -20.10
C GLU A 431 8.47 0.64 -21.00
N LEU A 432 8.34 0.46 -22.32
CA LEU A 432 9.28 1.04 -23.31
C LEU A 432 9.13 2.55 -23.42
N ASP A 433 7.90 3.06 -23.27
CA ASP A 433 7.55 4.47 -23.38
C ASP A 433 6.35 4.75 -22.46
N PRO A 434 6.42 5.73 -21.54
CA PRO A 434 5.34 6.06 -20.61
C PRO A 434 4.05 6.58 -21.29
N TRP A 435 4.06 6.89 -22.59
CA TRP A 435 2.90 7.43 -23.31
C TRP A 435 2.20 6.41 -24.21
N VAL A 436 2.94 5.43 -24.75
CA VAL A 436 2.41 4.49 -25.77
C VAL A 436 3.14 3.13 -25.80
N GLY A 437 4.04 2.87 -24.86
CA GLY A 437 4.90 1.69 -24.89
C GLY A 437 4.17 0.43 -24.43
N PRO A 438 4.39 -0.73 -25.08
CA PRO A 438 3.89 -1.98 -24.54
C PRO A 438 4.57 -2.29 -23.20
N LEU A 439 3.82 -2.92 -22.30
CA LEU A 439 4.35 -3.56 -21.11
C LEU A 439 5.39 -4.61 -21.53
N ILE A 440 6.60 -4.54 -20.95
CA ILE A 440 7.73 -5.39 -21.34
C ILE A 440 7.85 -6.60 -20.42
N GLY A 441 7.59 -6.37 -19.13
CA GLY A 441 7.87 -7.37 -18.10
C GLY A 441 7.88 -6.76 -16.70
N GLY A 442 7.64 -7.60 -15.72
CA GLY A 442 7.70 -7.26 -14.30
C GLY A 442 9.06 -7.57 -13.71
N TRP A 443 9.26 -7.08 -12.49
CA TRP A 443 10.43 -7.38 -11.70
C TRP A 443 10.09 -7.46 -10.21
N VAL A 444 10.85 -8.29 -9.50
CA VAL A 444 10.98 -8.28 -8.04
C VAL A 444 12.46 -8.19 -7.72
N ILE A 445 12.83 -7.28 -6.85
CA ILE A 445 14.20 -7.10 -6.38
C ILE A 445 14.29 -7.37 -4.89
N ARG A 446 15.43 -7.90 -4.44
CA ARG A 446 15.75 -8.04 -3.02
C ARG A 446 17.04 -7.31 -2.67
N TYR A 447 17.01 -6.51 -1.62
CA TYR A 447 18.18 -5.83 -1.06
C TYR A 447 18.61 -6.46 0.27
N LEU A 448 19.92 -6.47 0.49
CA LEU A 448 20.54 -6.77 1.79
C LEU A 448 20.39 -5.60 2.76
N VAL A 449 20.58 -5.85 4.06
CA VAL A 449 20.34 -4.88 5.17
C VAL A 449 21.46 -4.93 6.17
#